data_AF-A0A1E3BJN8-F1
#
_entry.id   AF-A0A1E3BJN8-F1
#
_cell.length_a   1.000
_cell.length_b   1.000
_cell.length_c   1.000
_cell.angle_alpha   90.00
_cell.angle_beta   90.00
_cell.angle_gamma   90.00
#
_symmetry.space_group_name_H-M   'P 1'
#
loop_
_entity.id
_entity.type
_entity.pdbx_description
1 polymer ?
#
loop_
_entity_poly.entity_id
_entity_poly.type
_entity_poly.pdbx_seq_one_letter_code
_entity_poly.pdbx_strand_id
1 'polypeptide(L)'
;MLPDRVVFLMERLKKCEHEIPKYSYQPAQSAVFPETDWVFEDPRIVDISLSDRRTKSPDTKIRSGLSALSLADEYTEWERTSGTTRVDTLLENLNSASGRKHAAYKEYVDSSDRFKNKGKAQKYIEYGVKFRVFEKIYSARVEVSAHACIKAGTHLGVLGILFLVFNEFRRLKYDYLPLLANAILASQWRDHAEKLHQSVSLCFESHKK
;
A
#
# COMPACT_ATOMS: atom_id res chain seq x y z
N MET A 1 -6.36 13.14 21.44
CA MET A 1 -7.59 13.07 20.61
C MET A 1 -7.18 12.64 19.21
N LEU A 2 -7.86 11.65 18.60
CA LEU A 2 -7.54 11.20 17.23
C LEU A 2 -8.12 12.19 16.20
N PRO A 3 -7.42 12.50 15.10
CA PRO A 3 -7.97 13.32 14.03
C PRO A 3 -9.19 12.68 13.37
N ASP A 4 -10.20 13.47 13.01
CA ASP A 4 -11.45 12.99 12.40
C ASP A 4 -11.23 12.08 11.18
N ARG A 5 -10.19 12.37 10.38
CA ARG A 5 -9.82 11.56 9.22
C ARG A 5 -9.32 10.16 9.59
N VAL A 6 -8.62 10.04 10.71
CA VAL A 6 -8.19 8.73 11.25
C VAL A 6 -9.39 7.98 11.78
N VAL A 7 -10.25 8.64 12.57
CA VAL A 7 -11.50 8.05 13.10
C VAL A 7 -12.37 7.53 11.95
N PHE A 8 -12.61 8.36 10.94
CA PHE A 8 -13.38 7.98 9.76
C PHE A 8 -12.78 6.76 9.04
N LEU A 9 -11.46 6.70 8.88
CA LEU A 9 -10.81 5.53 8.27
C LEU A 9 -11.04 4.27 9.10
N MET A 10 -10.89 4.34 10.42
CA MET A 10 -11.14 3.21 11.33
C MET A 10 -12.60 2.74 11.29
N GLU A 11 -13.56 3.66 11.18
CA GLU A 11 -14.98 3.32 10.98
C GLU A 11 -15.23 2.63 9.62
N ARG A 12 -14.52 3.06 8.56
CA ARG A 12 -14.61 2.43 7.24
C ARG A 12 -14.01 1.03 7.25
N LEU A 13 -12.90 0.81 7.95
CA LEU A 13 -12.36 -0.53 8.18
C LEU A 13 -13.42 -1.41 8.84
N LYS A 14 -14.09 -0.93 9.90
CA LYS A 14 -15.16 -1.68 10.58
C LYS A 14 -16.31 -2.05 9.65
N LYS A 15 -16.70 -1.17 8.73
CA LYS A 15 -17.73 -1.50 7.74
C LYS A 15 -17.29 -2.59 6.75
N CYS A 16 -15.99 -2.68 6.46
CA CYS A 16 -15.40 -3.68 5.57
C CYS A 16 -14.89 -4.93 6.31
N GLU A 17 -15.10 -5.07 7.63
CA GLU A 17 -14.57 -6.17 8.43
C GLU A 17 -14.97 -7.56 7.87
N HIS A 18 -16.22 -7.68 7.47
CA HIS A 18 -16.79 -8.91 6.89
C HIS A 18 -16.16 -9.30 5.53
N GLU A 19 -15.44 -8.39 4.88
CA GLU A 19 -14.68 -8.68 3.66
C GLU A 19 -13.32 -9.33 3.97
N ILE A 20 -12.79 -9.16 5.20
CA ILE A 20 -11.46 -9.68 5.59
C ILE A 20 -11.32 -11.19 5.44
N PRO A 21 -12.22 -12.01 6.01
CA PRO A 21 -12.09 -13.45 5.87
C PRO A 21 -12.13 -13.90 4.41
N LYS A 22 -12.84 -13.18 3.54
CA LYS A 22 -13.04 -13.58 2.13
C LYS A 22 -11.74 -13.59 1.32
N TYR A 23 -10.73 -12.78 1.69
CA TYR A 23 -9.42 -12.79 1.04
C TYR A 23 -8.30 -13.38 1.89
N SER A 24 -8.49 -13.49 3.22
CA SER A 24 -7.51 -14.13 4.12
C SER A 24 -7.19 -15.58 3.71
N TYR A 25 -8.11 -16.23 2.98
CA TYR A 25 -7.99 -17.61 2.51
C TYR A 25 -7.81 -17.74 1.00
N GLN A 26 -7.63 -16.63 0.27
CA GLN A 26 -7.44 -16.73 -1.16
C GLN A 26 -6.02 -17.20 -1.50
N PRO A 27 -5.88 -18.10 -2.49
CA PRO A 27 -4.59 -18.58 -2.94
C PRO A 27 -3.82 -17.45 -3.64
N ALA A 28 -2.49 -17.41 -3.52
CA ALA A 28 -1.64 -16.34 -4.08
C ALA A 28 -1.82 -16.16 -5.59
N GLN A 29 -2.21 -17.22 -6.30
CA GLN A 29 -2.53 -17.21 -7.73
C GLN A 29 -3.69 -16.27 -8.08
N SER A 30 -4.61 -16.00 -7.15
CA SER A 30 -5.71 -15.05 -7.35
C SER A 30 -5.26 -13.58 -7.39
N ALA A 31 -4.04 -13.31 -6.91
CA ALA A 31 -3.40 -11.99 -6.93
C ALA A 31 -2.76 -11.67 -8.29
N VAL A 32 -2.70 -12.63 -9.22
CA VAL A 32 -2.18 -12.46 -10.58
C VAL A 32 -3.35 -12.52 -11.56
N PHE A 33 -3.52 -11.49 -12.38
CA PHE A 33 -4.54 -11.50 -13.43
C PHE A 33 -4.07 -12.34 -14.63
N PRO A 34 -4.92 -13.15 -15.28
CA PRO A 34 -4.52 -13.93 -16.45
C PRO A 34 -4.09 -13.02 -17.62
N GLU A 35 -3.03 -13.43 -18.33
CA GLU A 35 -2.17 -12.62 -19.20
C GLU A 35 -2.82 -11.97 -20.45
N THR A 36 -4.12 -12.15 -20.64
CA THR A 36 -4.79 -11.89 -21.93
C THR A 36 -4.90 -10.41 -22.33
N ASP A 37 -4.71 -9.48 -21.39
CA ASP A 37 -4.79 -8.02 -21.63
C ASP A 37 -3.41 -7.31 -21.60
N TRP A 38 -2.31 -8.05 -21.46
CA TRP A 38 -0.97 -7.50 -21.17
C TRP A 38 -0.20 -6.95 -22.38
N VAL A 39 -0.81 -6.94 -23.56
CA VAL A 39 -0.10 -6.68 -24.82
C VAL A 39 0.29 -5.20 -25.00
N PHE A 40 -0.39 -4.26 -24.32
CA PHE A 40 -0.25 -2.82 -24.62
C PHE A 40 0.01 -1.91 -23.42
N GLU A 41 0.08 -2.45 -22.21
CA GLU A 41 0.23 -1.68 -20.98
C GLU A 41 0.85 -2.55 -19.89
N ASP A 42 1.54 -1.93 -18.93
CA ASP A 42 2.04 -2.64 -17.74
C ASP A 42 0.90 -3.36 -17.00
N PRO A 43 1.02 -4.67 -16.71
CA PRO A 43 -0.02 -5.48 -16.06
C PRO A 43 -0.54 -4.87 -14.75
N ARG A 44 0.32 -4.20 -13.98
CA ARG A 44 -0.06 -3.56 -12.71
C ARG A 44 -0.96 -2.36 -12.95
N ILE A 45 -0.75 -1.63 -14.04
CA ILE A 45 -1.61 -0.52 -14.45
C ILE A 45 -2.96 -1.04 -14.96
N VAL A 46 -2.99 -2.21 -15.60
CA VAL A 46 -4.24 -2.89 -15.96
C VAL A 46 -5.02 -3.28 -14.71
N ASP A 47 -4.41 -3.96 -13.74
CA ASP A 47 -5.04 -4.35 -12.47
C ASP A 47 -5.59 -3.14 -11.69
N ILE A 48 -4.79 -2.08 -11.61
CA ILE A 48 -5.22 -0.80 -11.05
C ILE A 48 -6.47 -0.28 -11.77
N SER A 49 -6.48 -0.32 -13.10
CA SER A 49 -7.59 0.18 -13.91
C SER A 49 -8.87 -0.64 -13.74
N LEU A 50 -8.76 -1.93 -13.42
CA LEU A 50 -9.92 -2.77 -13.07
C LEU A 50 -10.55 -2.33 -11.75
N SER A 51 -9.75 -1.89 -10.77
CA SER A 51 -10.24 -1.38 -9.47
C SER A 51 -10.96 -0.02 -9.57
N ASP A 52 -10.75 0.73 -10.65
CA ASP A 52 -11.42 2.00 -10.93
C ASP A 52 -12.88 1.81 -11.43
N ARG A 53 -13.25 0.60 -11.87
CA ARG A 53 -14.58 0.28 -12.39
C ARG A 53 -15.66 0.35 -11.30
N ARG A 54 -16.93 0.52 -11.71
CA ARG A 54 -18.08 0.74 -10.80
C ARG A 54 -18.29 -0.41 -9.80
N THR A 55 -18.02 -1.65 -10.20
CA THR A 55 -18.15 -2.83 -9.33
C THR A 55 -16.78 -3.23 -8.80
N LYS A 56 -16.50 -2.91 -7.54
CA LYS A 56 -15.20 -3.17 -6.91
C LYS A 56 -15.32 -4.41 -6.03
N SER A 57 -14.80 -5.54 -6.49
CA SER A 57 -14.61 -6.68 -5.61
C SER A 57 -13.46 -6.39 -4.63
N PRO A 58 -13.43 -7.02 -3.45
CA PRO A 58 -12.27 -6.99 -2.57
C PRO A 58 -10.98 -7.38 -3.32
N ASP A 59 -11.04 -8.40 -4.17
CA ASP A 59 -9.89 -8.90 -4.94
C ASP A 59 -9.29 -7.83 -5.86
N THR A 60 -10.11 -7.02 -6.55
CA THR A 60 -9.57 -5.94 -7.40
C THR A 60 -8.94 -4.82 -6.57
N LYS A 61 -9.43 -4.57 -5.35
CA LYS A 61 -8.78 -3.62 -4.43
C LYS A 61 -7.44 -4.15 -3.93
N ILE A 62 -7.38 -5.44 -3.57
CA ILE A 62 -6.14 -6.10 -3.15
C ILE A 62 -5.11 -6.04 -4.28
N ARG A 63 -5.46 -6.50 -5.49
CA ARG A 63 -4.56 -6.44 -6.64
C ARG A 63 -4.10 -5.02 -6.94
N SER A 64 -4.99 -4.03 -6.93
CA SER A 64 -4.58 -2.64 -7.10
C SER A 64 -3.63 -2.15 -6.00
N GLY A 65 -3.78 -2.61 -4.76
CA GLY A 65 -2.86 -2.34 -3.65
C GLY A 65 -1.48 -2.97 -3.87
N LEU A 66 -1.45 -4.24 -4.25
CA LEU A 66 -0.22 -4.98 -4.57
C LEU A 66 0.51 -4.38 -5.78
N SER A 67 -0.24 -3.99 -6.82
CA SER A 67 0.26 -3.29 -7.99
C SER A 67 0.89 -1.95 -7.62
N ALA A 68 0.24 -1.16 -6.76
CA ALA A 68 0.79 0.11 -6.27
C ALA A 68 2.11 -0.12 -5.49
N LEU A 69 2.14 -1.12 -4.61
CA LEU A 69 3.34 -1.48 -3.85
C LEU A 69 4.48 -1.93 -4.77
N SER A 70 4.19 -2.79 -5.75
CA SER A 70 5.19 -3.31 -6.70
C SER A 70 5.79 -2.17 -7.53
N LEU A 71 4.96 -1.27 -8.05
CA LEU A 71 5.40 -0.07 -8.76
C LEU A 71 6.27 0.85 -7.89
N ALA A 72 5.90 1.01 -6.61
CA ALA A 72 6.67 1.83 -5.68
C ALA A 72 8.01 1.20 -5.30
N ASP A 73 8.09 -0.13 -5.18
CA ASP A 73 9.35 -0.83 -4.93
C ASP A 73 10.34 -0.60 -6.08
N GLU A 74 9.89 -0.77 -7.32
CA GLU A 74 10.74 -0.54 -8.50
C GLU A 74 11.15 0.92 -8.65
N TYR A 75 10.24 1.85 -8.38
CA TYR A 75 10.57 3.28 -8.31
C TYR A 75 11.61 3.58 -7.22
N THR A 76 11.45 2.98 -6.04
CA THR A 76 12.38 3.16 -4.92
C THR A 76 13.77 2.61 -5.25
N GLU A 77 13.85 1.48 -5.98
CA GLU A 77 15.11 0.94 -6.47
C GLU A 77 15.76 1.89 -7.48
N TRP A 78 14.98 2.41 -8.43
CA TRP A 78 15.47 3.39 -9.39
C TRP A 78 15.99 4.66 -8.69
N GLU A 79 15.26 5.22 -7.72
CA GLU A 79 15.72 6.39 -6.95
C GLU A 79 17.00 6.11 -6.16
N ARG A 80 17.17 4.89 -5.63
CA ARG A 80 18.34 4.51 -4.83
C ARG A 80 19.64 4.66 -5.60
N THR A 81 19.60 4.49 -6.93
CA THR A 81 20.77 4.73 -7.80
C THR A 81 21.27 6.18 -7.75
N SER A 82 20.40 7.11 -7.36
CA SER A 82 20.67 8.55 -7.28
C SER A 82 20.85 9.06 -5.84
N GLY A 83 20.83 8.17 -4.83
CA GLY A 83 21.05 8.51 -3.42
C GLY A 83 19.82 8.25 -2.54
N THR A 84 19.34 9.28 -1.84
CA THR A 84 18.24 9.18 -0.87
C THR A 84 16.91 8.92 -1.56
N THR A 85 16.16 7.93 -1.09
CA THR A 85 14.84 7.61 -1.64
C THR A 85 13.75 8.53 -1.10
N ARG A 86 12.64 8.63 -1.82
CA ARG A 86 11.47 9.38 -1.35
C ARG A 86 10.87 8.77 -0.09
N VAL A 87 10.93 7.44 0.05
CA VAL A 87 10.50 6.75 1.28
C VAL A 87 11.31 7.23 2.49
N ASP A 88 12.63 7.28 2.37
CA ASP A 88 13.52 7.69 3.47
C ASP A 88 13.31 9.16 3.84
N THR A 89 13.24 10.04 2.82
CA THR A 89 12.96 11.47 3.01
C THR A 89 11.64 11.71 3.77
N LEU A 90 10.61 10.93 3.46
CA LEU A 90 9.30 11.04 4.10
C LEU A 90 9.30 10.50 5.53
N LEU A 91 10.14 9.51 5.84
CA LEU A 91 10.29 8.98 7.19
C LEU A 91 11.03 9.96 8.11
N GLU A 92 12.04 10.65 7.59
CA GLU A 92 12.75 11.70 8.32
C GLU A 92 11.85 12.91 8.60
N ASN A 93 11.02 13.29 7.63
CA ASN A 93 10.10 14.42 7.77
C ASN A 93 8.78 14.19 7.03
N LEU A 94 7.77 13.72 7.77
CA LEU A 94 6.41 13.48 7.25
C LEU A 94 5.72 14.75 6.72
N ASN A 95 6.13 15.94 7.20
CA ASN A 95 5.60 17.22 6.73
C ASN A 95 6.21 17.65 5.39
N SER A 96 7.31 17.03 4.95
CA SER A 96 7.93 17.29 3.63
C SER A 96 7.10 16.76 2.45
N ALA A 97 6.02 16.02 2.73
CA ALA A 97 5.11 15.48 1.72
C ALA A 97 4.49 16.55 0.81
N SER A 98 4.28 17.78 1.30
CA SER A 98 3.76 18.90 0.50
C SER A 98 4.80 19.50 -0.46
N GLY A 99 6.09 19.21 -0.25
CA GLY A 99 7.17 19.66 -1.11
C GLY A 99 7.30 18.76 -2.34
N ARG A 100 6.80 19.22 -3.50
CA ARG A 100 7.01 18.54 -4.81
C ARG A 100 8.47 18.50 -5.25
N LYS A 101 9.37 19.23 -4.58
CA LYS A 101 10.78 19.40 -4.97
C LYS A 101 11.64 18.14 -4.92
N HIS A 102 11.18 17.06 -4.28
CA HIS A 102 11.98 15.84 -4.06
C HIS A 102 11.34 14.56 -4.60
N ALA A 103 10.25 14.66 -5.36
CA ALA A 103 9.59 13.48 -5.92
C ALA A 103 9.87 13.37 -7.42
N ALA A 104 10.73 12.44 -7.80
CA ALA A 104 11.11 12.16 -9.19
C ALA A 104 10.14 11.18 -9.90
N TYR A 105 8.90 11.02 -9.39
CA TYR A 105 7.89 10.13 -9.97
C TYR A 105 7.66 10.38 -11.46
N LYS A 106 7.61 11.65 -11.86
CA LYS A 106 7.40 12.03 -13.26
C LYS A 106 8.60 11.63 -14.11
N GLU A 107 9.81 11.90 -13.64
CA GLU A 107 11.05 11.57 -14.36
C GLU A 107 11.16 10.06 -14.60
N TYR A 108 10.95 9.26 -13.56
CA TYR A 108 10.96 7.81 -13.67
C TYR A 108 9.96 7.30 -14.72
N VAL A 109 8.71 7.77 -14.65
CA VAL A 109 7.67 7.34 -15.57
C VAL A 109 7.91 7.85 -16.98
N ASP A 110 8.41 9.07 -17.14
CA ASP A 110 8.72 9.64 -18.45
C ASP A 110 9.87 8.90 -19.12
N SER A 111 10.86 8.43 -18.35
CA SER A 111 11.98 7.61 -18.83
C SER A 111 11.64 6.14 -19.15
N SER A 112 10.43 5.70 -18.87
CA SER A 112 10.02 4.30 -19.06
C SER A 112 8.99 4.16 -20.17
N ASP A 113 9.33 3.40 -21.20
CA ASP A 113 8.44 3.16 -22.35
C ASP A 113 7.33 2.13 -22.08
N ARG A 114 7.42 1.39 -20.97
CA ARG A 114 6.42 0.35 -20.61
C ARG A 114 5.08 0.95 -20.19
N PHE A 115 5.07 2.20 -19.75
CA PHE A 115 3.87 2.86 -19.25
C PHE A 115 3.19 3.64 -20.37
N LYS A 116 2.09 3.09 -20.89
CA LYS A 116 1.24 3.82 -21.83
C LYS A 116 0.45 4.91 -21.09
N ASN A 117 -0.08 4.60 -19.91
CA ASN A 117 -0.78 5.54 -19.05
C ASN A 117 0.16 6.11 -17.96
N LYS A 118 1.08 6.99 -18.39
CA LYS A 118 2.06 7.65 -17.51
C LYS A 118 1.44 8.35 -16.30
N GLY A 119 0.35 9.09 -16.50
CA GLY A 119 -0.33 9.80 -15.40
C GLY A 119 -0.89 8.86 -14.32
N LYS A 120 -1.40 7.68 -14.71
CA LYS A 120 -1.86 6.67 -13.76
C LYS A 120 -0.68 6.00 -13.05
N ALA A 121 0.37 5.62 -13.78
CA ALA A 121 1.57 5.03 -13.21
C ALA A 121 2.18 5.95 -12.13
N GLN A 122 2.41 7.23 -12.47
CA GLN A 122 2.95 8.23 -11.53
C GLN A 122 2.14 8.29 -10.23
N LYS A 123 0.81 8.36 -10.35
CA LYS A 123 -0.10 8.49 -9.20
C LYS A 123 -0.11 7.24 -8.32
N TYR A 124 -0.05 6.05 -8.91
CA TYR A 124 -0.06 4.81 -8.15
C TYR A 124 1.31 4.45 -7.55
N ILE A 125 2.41 4.93 -8.15
CA ILE A 125 3.72 4.94 -7.50
C ILE A 125 3.68 5.80 -6.23
N GLU A 126 3.13 7.02 -6.30
CA GLU A 126 2.98 7.89 -5.12
C GLU A 126 2.16 7.20 -4.00
N TYR A 127 1.07 6.54 -4.37
CA TYR A 127 0.27 5.77 -3.40
C TYR A 127 1.00 4.58 -2.82
N GLY A 128 1.77 3.83 -3.63
CA GLY A 128 2.61 2.74 -3.16
C GLY A 128 3.70 3.20 -2.21
N VAL A 129 4.37 4.32 -2.50
CA VAL A 129 5.36 4.94 -1.60
C VAL A 129 4.73 5.26 -0.25
N LYS A 130 3.51 5.78 -0.25
CA LYS A 130 2.78 6.04 0.99
C LYS A 130 2.50 4.76 1.80
N PHE A 131 2.12 3.67 1.15
CA PHE A 131 1.97 2.39 1.82
C PHE A 131 3.28 1.90 2.43
N ARG A 132 4.42 2.04 1.72
CA ARG A 132 5.75 1.71 2.25
C ARG A 132 6.18 2.56 3.44
N VAL A 133 5.91 3.87 3.38
CA VAL A 133 6.14 4.75 4.53
C VAL A 133 5.28 4.31 5.72
N PHE A 134 4.01 4.02 5.49
CA PHE A 134 3.12 3.56 6.56
C PHE A 134 3.54 2.22 7.15
N GLU A 135 3.92 1.24 6.32
CA GLU A 135 4.46 -0.04 6.76
C GLU A 135 5.64 0.15 7.71
N LYS A 136 6.64 0.94 7.32
CA LYS A 136 7.82 1.20 8.16
C LYS A 136 7.46 1.88 9.48
N ILE A 137 6.54 2.83 9.47
CA ILE A 137 6.01 3.47 10.69
C ILE A 137 5.30 2.45 11.58
N TYR A 138 4.49 1.57 11.00
CA TYR A 138 3.75 0.54 11.73
C TYR A 138 4.72 -0.48 12.35
N SER A 139 5.68 -1.00 11.59
CA SER A 139 6.69 -1.95 12.06
C SER A 139 7.53 -1.38 13.20
N ALA A 140 8.01 -0.14 13.08
CA ALA A 140 8.76 0.53 14.17
C ALA A 140 7.93 0.67 15.46
N ARG A 141 6.61 0.80 15.36
CA ARG A 141 5.72 0.88 16.52
C ARG A 141 5.38 -0.49 17.10
N VAL A 142 5.33 -1.52 16.27
CA VAL A 142 5.23 -2.91 16.71
C VAL A 142 6.43 -3.28 17.57
N GLU A 143 7.64 -2.92 17.13
CA GLU A 143 8.90 -3.20 17.84
C GLU A 143 8.95 -2.62 19.26
N VAL A 144 8.41 -1.41 19.44
CA VAL A 144 8.39 -0.71 20.73
C VAL A 144 7.18 -1.13 21.60
N SER A 145 6.20 -1.81 21.02
CA SER A 145 5.01 -2.25 21.74
C SER A 145 5.33 -3.43 22.65
N ALA A 146 4.93 -3.37 23.93
CA ALA A 146 5.13 -4.45 24.91
C ALA A 146 4.36 -5.76 24.61
N HIS A 147 3.75 -5.87 23.43
CA HIS A 147 2.99 -7.03 22.98
C HIS A 147 3.93 -7.99 22.26
N ALA A 148 4.60 -8.86 23.04
CA ALA A 148 5.63 -9.82 22.63
C ALA A 148 5.20 -10.89 21.58
N CYS A 149 4.05 -10.73 20.94
CA CYS A 149 3.46 -11.72 20.04
C CYS A 149 3.74 -11.45 18.56
N ILE A 150 4.22 -10.25 18.20
CA ILE A 150 4.47 -9.86 16.80
C ILE A 150 5.97 -9.73 16.58
N LYS A 151 6.49 -10.39 15.55
CA LYS A 151 7.91 -10.27 15.17
C LYS A 151 8.15 -8.92 14.49
N ALA A 152 9.22 -8.25 14.91
CA ALA A 152 9.78 -7.09 14.23
C ALA A 152 10.11 -7.42 12.76
N GLY A 153 9.78 -6.53 11.83
CA GLY A 153 10.01 -6.73 10.39
C GLY A 153 8.94 -6.12 9.48
N THR A 154 9.05 -6.38 8.18
CA THR A 154 8.08 -6.03 7.14
C THR A 154 6.69 -6.55 7.52
N HIS A 155 5.67 -5.69 7.65
CA HIS A 155 4.32 -6.10 8.10
C HIS A 155 3.27 -5.83 7.01
N LEU A 156 3.31 -6.60 5.93
CA LEU A 156 2.39 -6.42 4.80
C LEU A 156 0.91 -6.67 5.14
N GLY A 157 0.62 -7.37 6.24
CA GLY A 157 -0.76 -7.67 6.63
C GLY A 157 -1.56 -6.41 6.98
N VAL A 158 -0.89 -5.41 7.57
CA VAL A 158 -1.51 -4.10 7.84
C VAL A 158 -1.83 -3.34 6.55
N LEU A 159 -1.10 -3.60 5.47
CA LEU A 159 -1.39 -3.00 4.17
C LEU A 159 -2.58 -3.70 3.51
N GLY A 160 -2.70 -5.02 3.67
CA GLY A 160 -3.84 -5.80 3.20
C GLY A 160 -5.18 -5.27 3.70
N ILE A 161 -5.28 -4.96 5.00
CA ILE A 161 -6.51 -4.33 5.55
C ILE A 161 -6.75 -2.93 4.97
N LEU A 162 -5.68 -2.16 4.74
CA LEU A 162 -5.78 -0.79 4.20
C LEU A 162 -6.12 -0.75 2.71
N PHE A 163 -5.83 -1.81 1.95
CA PHE A 163 -6.25 -1.92 0.54
C PHE A 163 -7.79 -1.93 0.41
N LEU A 164 -8.53 -2.46 1.39
CA LEU A 164 -10.00 -2.43 1.37
C LEU A 164 -10.57 -1.01 1.46
N VAL A 165 -9.83 -0.12 2.12
CA VAL A 165 -10.14 1.30 2.35
C VAL A 165 -9.12 2.20 1.64
N PHE A 166 -8.59 1.75 0.50
CA PHE A 166 -7.52 2.41 -0.25
C PHE A 166 -7.82 3.90 -0.49
N ASN A 167 -9.06 4.24 -0.84
CA ASN A 167 -9.47 5.61 -1.16
C ASN A 167 -9.43 6.56 0.03
N GLU A 168 -9.77 6.05 1.20
CA GLU A 168 -9.71 6.77 2.46
C GLU A 168 -8.25 6.90 2.91
N PHE A 169 -7.49 5.81 2.84
CA PHE A 169 -6.07 5.79 3.19
C PHE A 169 -5.25 6.76 2.34
N ARG A 170 -5.40 6.75 1.01
CA ARG A 170 -4.63 7.64 0.13
C ARG A 170 -4.86 9.13 0.42
N ARG A 171 -6.05 9.50 0.94
CA ARG A 171 -6.41 10.88 1.30
C ARG A 171 -5.92 11.32 2.67
N LEU A 172 -5.45 10.38 3.51
CA LEU A 172 -4.90 10.72 4.81
C LEU A 172 -3.62 11.56 4.65
N LYS A 173 -3.33 12.49 5.54
CA LYS A 173 -2.05 13.20 5.47
C LYS A 173 -0.92 12.33 6.05
N TYR A 174 0.33 12.58 5.64
CA TYR A 174 1.49 11.80 6.11
C TYR A 174 1.74 11.94 7.62
N ASP A 175 1.57 13.14 8.15
CA ASP A 175 1.64 13.46 9.60
C ASP A 175 0.64 12.67 10.45
N TYR A 176 -0.46 12.18 9.87
CA TYR A 176 -1.46 11.36 10.56
C TYR A 176 -1.15 9.85 10.52
N LEU A 177 -0.18 9.40 9.72
CA LEU A 177 0.19 7.98 9.63
C LEU A 177 0.65 7.39 10.97
N PRO A 178 1.46 8.07 11.80
CA PRO A 178 1.79 7.62 13.16
C PRO A 178 0.57 7.37 14.05
N LEU A 179 -0.43 8.25 13.97
CA LEU A 179 -1.65 8.15 14.77
C LEU A 179 -2.54 7.01 14.30
N LEU A 180 -2.62 6.80 12.98
CA LEU A 180 -3.30 5.65 12.40
C LEU A 180 -2.64 4.33 12.84
N ALA A 181 -1.30 4.25 12.82
CA ALA A 181 -0.59 3.05 13.24
C ALA A 181 -0.90 2.70 14.71
N ASN A 182 -0.88 3.69 15.61
CA ASN A 182 -1.28 3.49 17.01
C ASN A 182 -2.75 3.05 17.15
N ALA A 183 -3.66 3.65 16.37
CA ALA A 183 -5.07 3.29 16.41
C ALA A 183 -5.31 1.83 15.96
N ILE A 184 -4.59 1.37 14.94
CA ILE A 184 -4.64 -0.03 14.50
C ILE A 184 -4.08 -0.95 15.59
N LEU A 185 -2.90 -0.64 16.16
CA LEU A 185 -2.26 -1.44 17.21
C LEU A 185 -3.10 -1.55 18.49
N ALA A 186 -3.88 -0.53 18.81
CA ALA A 186 -4.76 -0.48 19.98
C ALA A 186 -6.14 -1.14 19.75
N SER A 187 -6.34 -1.83 18.62
CA SER A 187 -7.64 -2.35 18.21
C SER A 187 -7.55 -3.80 17.70
N GLN A 188 -8.70 -4.42 17.43
CA GLN A 188 -8.77 -5.75 16.81
C GLN A 188 -8.08 -5.85 15.43
N TRP A 189 -7.87 -4.72 14.74
CA TRP A 189 -7.22 -4.69 13.43
C TRP A 189 -5.76 -5.15 13.49
N ARG A 190 -5.12 -5.03 14.65
CA ARG A 190 -3.79 -5.61 14.90
C ARG A 190 -3.80 -7.11 14.64
N ASP A 191 -4.75 -7.83 15.24
CA ASP A 191 -4.82 -9.29 15.17
C ASP A 191 -5.22 -9.74 13.75
N HIS A 192 -6.04 -8.96 13.05
CA HIS A 192 -6.32 -9.16 11.63
C HIS A 192 -5.09 -8.97 10.76
N ALA A 193 -4.35 -7.87 10.96
CA ALA A 193 -3.11 -7.62 10.24
C ALA A 193 -2.13 -8.78 10.42
N GLU A 194 -1.99 -9.30 11.64
CA GLU A 194 -1.09 -10.43 11.92
C GLU A 194 -1.51 -11.70 11.17
N LYS A 195 -2.79 -12.08 11.25
CA LYS A 195 -3.33 -13.24 10.52
C LYS A 195 -3.15 -13.12 9.01
N LEU A 196 -3.23 -11.91 8.48
CA LEU A 196 -3.10 -11.63 7.05
C LEU A 196 -1.66 -11.57 6.56
N HIS A 197 -0.69 -11.35 7.46
CA HIS A 197 0.67 -11.02 7.08
C HIS A 197 1.26 -12.05 6.10
N GLN A 198 1.16 -13.34 6.41
CA GLN A 198 1.68 -14.40 5.55
C GLN A 198 0.97 -14.47 4.20
N SER A 199 -0.37 -14.42 4.19
CA SER A 199 -1.17 -14.47 2.96
C SER A 199 -0.85 -13.30 2.03
N VAL A 200 -0.85 -12.07 2.56
CA VAL A 200 -0.55 -10.86 1.77
C VAL A 200 0.89 -10.89 1.26
N SER A 201 1.83 -11.39 2.05
CA SER A 201 3.22 -11.54 1.63
C SER A 201 3.36 -12.52 0.47
N LEU A 202 2.71 -13.68 0.54
CA LEU A 202 2.70 -14.66 -0.57
C LEU A 202 2.06 -14.07 -1.82
N CYS A 203 0.91 -13.39 -1.69
CA CYS A 203 0.26 -12.70 -2.81
C CYS A 203 1.18 -11.65 -3.44
N PHE A 204 1.91 -10.88 -2.62
CA PHE A 204 2.82 -9.86 -3.10
C PHE A 204 4.01 -10.43 -3.86
N GLU A 205 4.64 -11.49 -3.33
CA GLU A 205 5.75 -12.16 -4.01
C GLU A 205 5.30 -12.85 -5.31
N SER A 206 4.09 -13.40 -5.35
CA SER A 206 3.50 -13.91 -6.58
C SER A 206 3.18 -12.81 -7.60
N HIS A 207 2.84 -11.60 -7.14
CA HIS A 207 2.50 -10.46 -8.00
C HIS A 207 3.71 -9.72 -8.57
N LYS A 208 4.91 -9.94 -7.99
CA LYS A 208 6.18 -9.38 -8.49
C LYS A 208 6.81 -10.18 -9.64
N LYS A 209 6.45 -11.46 -9.76
CA LYS A 209 6.95 -12.36 -10.79
C LYS A 209 6.21 -12.14 -12.10
#